data_AF-A0A380TAM3-F1
#
_entry.id   AF-A0A380TAM3-F1
#
_cell.length_a   1.000
_cell.length_b   1.000
_cell.length_c   1.000
_cell.angle_alpha   90.00
_cell.angle_beta   90.00
_cell.angle_gamma   90.00
#
_symmetry.space_group_name_H-M   'P 1'
#
loop_
_entity.id
_entity.type
_entity.pdbx_description
1 polymer ?
#
loop_
_entity_poly.entity_id
_entity_poly.type
_entity_poly.pdbx_seq_one_letter_code
_entity_poly.pdbx_strand_id
1 'polypeptide(L)'
;MLVVGPGRALGSPSSAARVVQDGDVVLIEAGEYYDCAIWTASDLTIIGAGPNVTITDTTCQGKALFVVRGDRSTVRNLTFARARVPDGNGAGIRLEGQGLTLERVRFVNNQVGLLAGASGSDAEVRISNCSFEGGGMGGLRPLFAVSVGSSRLLRIENSTFFGIKGGQIRSGADRMELLGNQIATGTGEAPAVAVLAMGGDVVMEDNLLTIGPNSPRPPAAVLATGQGTLILRRNRLINDGNQRVALLLDWTAAEPLLEDNHVEPDDDLWSDRGIWRHRASVAYYGLKDSVRAFAGRTKRWLGL
;
A
#
# COMPACT_ATOMS: atom_id res chain seq x y z
N MET A 1 -15.21 -11.60 -23.62
CA MET A 1 -15.67 -11.57 -22.21
C MET A 1 -15.82 -12.99 -21.72
N LEU A 2 -15.09 -13.34 -20.65
CA LEU A 2 -15.13 -14.64 -20.00
C LEU A 2 -16.01 -14.55 -18.75
N VAL A 3 -16.88 -15.54 -18.53
CA VAL A 3 -17.74 -15.60 -17.34
C VAL A 3 -17.26 -16.72 -16.43
N VAL A 4 -16.99 -16.36 -15.18
CA VAL A 4 -16.45 -17.25 -14.15
C VAL A 4 -17.50 -17.45 -13.07
N GLY A 5 -17.74 -18.70 -12.68
CA GLY A 5 -18.62 -18.98 -11.55
C GLY A 5 -18.92 -20.46 -11.33
N PRO A 6 -19.48 -20.83 -10.17
CA PRO A 6 -19.89 -22.21 -9.90
C PRO A 6 -20.82 -22.75 -11.00
N GLY A 7 -20.51 -23.93 -11.53
CA GLY A 7 -21.28 -24.55 -12.61
C GLY A 7 -21.05 -23.98 -14.01
N ARG A 8 -20.17 -22.97 -14.18
CA ARG A 8 -19.68 -22.51 -15.48
C ARG A 8 -18.53 -23.40 -15.98
N ALA A 9 -18.23 -23.31 -17.28
CA ALA A 9 -17.03 -23.94 -17.86
C ALA A 9 -15.74 -23.43 -17.19
N LEU A 10 -15.71 -22.14 -16.83
CA LEU A 10 -14.68 -21.55 -15.99
C LEU A 10 -15.22 -21.47 -14.55
N GLY A 11 -15.03 -22.55 -13.80
CA GLY A 11 -15.59 -22.70 -12.46
C GLY A 11 -14.98 -21.78 -11.39
N SER A 12 -13.80 -21.20 -11.66
CA SER A 12 -13.04 -20.42 -10.68
C SER A 12 -12.17 -19.32 -11.32
N PRO A 13 -11.78 -18.27 -10.57
CA PRO A 13 -10.84 -17.26 -11.06
C PRO A 13 -9.55 -17.83 -11.65
N SER A 14 -8.98 -18.85 -11.01
CA SER A 14 -7.76 -19.52 -11.48
C SER A 14 -7.95 -20.23 -12.81
N SER A 15 -9.15 -20.76 -13.08
CA SER A 15 -9.46 -21.37 -14.37
C SER A 15 -9.51 -20.34 -15.50
N ALA A 16 -10.07 -19.16 -15.26
CA ALA A 16 -10.02 -18.06 -16.22
C ALA A 16 -8.59 -17.54 -16.42
N ALA A 17 -7.84 -17.37 -15.33
CA ALA A 17 -6.47 -16.86 -15.39
C ALA A 17 -5.52 -17.70 -16.28
N ARG A 18 -5.84 -18.99 -16.50
CA ARG A 18 -5.08 -19.88 -17.40
C ARG A 18 -5.38 -19.69 -18.89
N VAL A 19 -6.49 -19.04 -19.24
CA VAL A 19 -6.98 -18.98 -20.63
C VAL A 19 -7.20 -17.57 -21.16
N VAL A 20 -7.23 -16.56 -20.28
CA VAL A 20 -7.34 -15.15 -20.67
C VAL A 20 -6.18 -14.72 -21.56
N GLN A 21 -6.48 -13.80 -22.47
CA GLN A 21 -5.54 -13.10 -23.33
C GLN A 21 -5.49 -11.62 -22.97
N ASP A 22 -4.50 -10.92 -23.50
CA ASP A 22 -4.36 -9.48 -23.27
C ASP A 22 -5.63 -8.73 -23.71
N GLY A 23 -6.08 -7.78 -22.88
CA GLY A 23 -7.29 -7.00 -23.14
C GLY A 23 -8.61 -7.70 -22.80
N ASP A 24 -8.59 -8.94 -22.29
CA ASP A 24 -9.81 -9.65 -21.95
C ASP A 24 -10.57 -9.00 -20.77
N VAL A 25 -11.90 -9.14 -20.83
CA VAL A 25 -12.80 -8.83 -19.72
C VAL A 25 -13.24 -10.13 -19.06
N VAL A 26 -13.01 -10.25 -17.75
CA VAL A 26 -13.41 -11.38 -16.91
C VAL A 26 -14.50 -10.92 -15.96
N LEU A 27 -15.70 -11.51 -16.09
CA LEU A 27 -16.82 -11.29 -15.20
C LEU A 27 -16.92 -12.48 -14.23
N ILE A 28 -16.72 -12.22 -12.94
CA ILE A 28 -16.79 -13.22 -11.88
C ILE A 28 -18.16 -13.12 -11.19
N GLU A 29 -18.96 -14.16 -11.31
CA GLU A 29 -20.28 -14.26 -10.70
C GLU A 29 -20.18 -14.33 -9.16
N ALA A 30 -21.28 -14.00 -8.49
CA ALA A 30 -21.37 -14.02 -7.03
C ALA A 30 -20.96 -15.38 -6.45
N GLY A 31 -20.23 -15.35 -5.35
CA GLY A 31 -19.71 -16.56 -4.70
C GLY A 31 -18.51 -16.30 -3.83
N GLU A 32 -18.22 -17.26 -2.95
CA GLU A 32 -16.99 -17.32 -2.18
C GLU A 32 -16.05 -18.35 -2.82
N TYR A 33 -14.90 -17.88 -3.29
CA TYR A 33 -13.92 -18.65 -4.02
C TYR A 33 -12.70 -18.88 -3.14
N TYR A 34 -12.57 -20.11 -2.64
CA TYR A 34 -11.37 -20.61 -1.95
C TYR A 34 -10.26 -20.91 -2.95
N ASP A 35 -9.86 -19.89 -3.70
CA ASP A 35 -9.04 -20.01 -4.90
C ASP A 35 -7.97 -18.91 -4.93
N CYS A 36 -6.94 -19.13 -5.73
CA CYS A 36 -5.93 -18.13 -6.02
C CYS A 36 -5.65 -18.08 -7.51
N ALA A 37 -5.39 -16.89 -8.05
CA ALA A 37 -5.17 -16.71 -9.49
C ALA A 37 -3.87 -15.96 -9.79
N ILE A 38 -3.17 -16.40 -10.84
CA ILE A 38 -2.01 -15.73 -11.39
C ILE A 38 -2.39 -15.16 -12.74
N TRP A 39 -2.57 -13.86 -12.82
CA TRP A 39 -2.99 -13.14 -14.03
C TRP A 39 -1.76 -12.69 -14.80
N THR A 40 -1.40 -13.42 -15.86
CA THR A 40 -0.22 -13.12 -16.70
C THR A 40 -0.50 -12.20 -17.87
N ALA A 41 -1.73 -12.22 -18.39
CA ALA A 41 -2.16 -11.34 -19.47
C ALA A 41 -2.27 -9.88 -19.00
N SER A 42 -1.93 -8.95 -19.89
CA SER A 42 -1.97 -7.50 -19.69
C SER A 42 -3.33 -6.92 -20.08
N ASP A 43 -3.58 -5.67 -19.69
CA ASP A 43 -4.76 -4.90 -20.07
C ASP A 43 -6.09 -5.58 -19.68
N LEU A 44 -6.06 -6.47 -18.68
CA LEU A 44 -7.23 -7.20 -18.23
C LEU A 44 -8.20 -6.29 -17.49
N THR A 45 -9.50 -6.57 -17.64
CA THR A 45 -10.53 -6.02 -16.75
C THR A 45 -11.22 -7.15 -16.01
N ILE A 46 -10.99 -7.27 -14.71
CA ILE A 46 -11.53 -8.33 -13.84
C ILE A 46 -12.60 -7.72 -12.93
N ILE A 47 -13.85 -8.17 -13.06
CA ILE A 47 -15.02 -7.51 -12.45
C ILE A 47 -15.86 -8.54 -11.70
N GLY A 48 -16.23 -8.23 -10.46
CA GLY A 48 -17.32 -8.92 -9.76
C GLY A 48 -18.69 -8.51 -10.29
N ALA A 49 -19.53 -9.48 -10.64
CA ALA A 49 -20.85 -9.28 -11.25
C ALA A 49 -21.91 -8.73 -10.29
N GLY A 50 -21.63 -8.65 -8.99
CA GLY A 50 -22.59 -8.21 -7.98
C GLY A 50 -21.96 -8.08 -6.59
N PRO A 51 -22.76 -7.78 -5.56
CA PRO A 51 -22.29 -7.85 -4.18
C PRO A 51 -21.88 -9.30 -3.85
N ASN A 52 -20.90 -9.46 -2.96
CA ASN A 52 -20.46 -10.78 -2.43
C ASN A 52 -19.68 -11.67 -3.42
N VAL A 53 -18.83 -11.10 -4.28
CA VAL A 53 -17.79 -11.86 -4.99
C VAL A 53 -16.53 -11.82 -4.13
N THR A 54 -16.23 -12.92 -3.43
CA THR A 54 -15.12 -12.99 -2.47
C THR A 54 -14.08 -13.99 -2.92
N ILE A 55 -12.83 -13.57 -3.04
CA ILE A 55 -11.65 -14.43 -3.19
C ILE A 55 -11.01 -14.57 -1.82
N THR A 56 -10.71 -15.79 -1.37
CA THR A 56 -10.32 -15.98 0.04
C THR A 56 -9.41 -17.19 0.31
N ASP A 57 -8.64 -17.06 1.40
CA ASP A 57 -7.84 -18.08 2.09
C ASP A 57 -6.71 -18.74 1.27
N THR A 58 -7.01 -19.30 0.10
CA THR A 58 -6.04 -19.97 -0.77
C THR A 58 -5.09 -18.95 -1.41
N THR A 59 -3.79 -19.11 -1.24
CA THR A 59 -2.78 -18.21 -1.82
C THR A 59 -1.92 -18.88 -2.89
N CYS A 60 -1.58 -18.11 -3.92
CA CYS A 60 -0.72 -18.53 -5.01
C CYS A 60 0.74 -18.25 -4.67
N GLN A 61 1.59 -19.24 -4.90
CA GLN A 61 3.04 -19.17 -4.68
C GLN A 61 3.46 -18.79 -3.25
N GLY A 62 2.60 -19.01 -2.26
CA GLY A 62 2.83 -18.53 -0.89
C GLY A 62 2.92 -17.00 -0.82
N LYS A 63 2.24 -16.27 -1.71
CA LYS A 63 2.29 -14.80 -1.80
C LYS A 63 0.95 -14.13 -1.59
N ALA A 64 -0.06 -14.44 -2.42
CA ALA A 64 -1.29 -13.66 -2.49
C ALA A 64 -2.48 -14.43 -3.03
N LEU A 65 -3.69 -13.93 -2.82
CA LEU A 65 -4.89 -14.47 -3.46
C LEU A 65 -4.81 -14.24 -4.97
N PHE A 66 -4.60 -12.99 -5.40
CA PHE A 66 -4.29 -12.66 -6.78
C PHE A 66 -2.83 -12.21 -6.93
N VAL A 67 -2.10 -12.83 -7.85
CA VAL A 67 -0.80 -12.37 -8.33
C VAL A 67 -0.98 -11.80 -9.72
N VAL A 68 -0.82 -10.49 -9.89
CA VAL A 68 -1.01 -9.79 -11.17
C VAL A 68 0.35 -9.51 -11.78
N ARG A 69 0.70 -10.25 -12.84
CA ARG A 69 1.96 -10.12 -13.59
C ARG A 69 1.81 -9.31 -14.87
N GLY A 70 0.64 -9.37 -15.50
CA GLY A 70 0.36 -8.54 -16.65
C GLY A 70 0.28 -7.06 -16.27
N ASP A 71 0.53 -6.21 -17.27
CA ASP A 71 0.53 -4.76 -17.09
C ASP A 71 -0.89 -4.19 -17.18
N ARG A 72 -1.11 -3.00 -16.64
CA ARG A 72 -2.29 -2.14 -16.85
C ARG A 72 -3.64 -2.83 -16.59
N SER A 73 -3.67 -3.77 -15.66
CA SER A 73 -4.90 -4.47 -15.32
C SER A 73 -5.81 -3.65 -14.41
N THR A 74 -7.11 -3.89 -14.51
CA THR A 74 -8.13 -3.26 -13.69
C THR A 74 -8.93 -4.31 -12.92
N VAL A 75 -9.12 -4.11 -11.61
CA VAL A 75 -9.92 -4.98 -10.75
C VAL A 75 -11.05 -4.19 -10.12
N ARG A 76 -12.29 -4.69 -10.25
CA ARG A 76 -13.50 -4.01 -9.79
C ARG A 76 -14.42 -4.92 -9.01
N ASN A 77 -15.08 -4.39 -7.98
CA ASN A 77 -16.20 -5.05 -7.28
C ASN A 77 -15.89 -6.43 -6.69
N LEU A 78 -14.65 -6.63 -6.25
CA LEU A 78 -14.23 -7.88 -5.60
C LEU A 78 -13.93 -7.63 -4.12
N THR A 79 -14.15 -8.66 -3.31
CA THR A 79 -13.63 -8.74 -1.95
C THR A 79 -12.46 -9.71 -1.92
N PHE A 80 -11.32 -9.27 -1.40
CA PHE A 80 -10.16 -10.11 -1.10
C PHE A 80 -10.09 -10.32 0.40
N ALA A 81 -10.19 -11.56 0.86
CA ALA A 81 -10.29 -11.86 2.28
C ALA A 81 -9.26 -12.88 2.78
N ARG A 82 -8.78 -12.66 4.01
CA ARG A 82 -8.04 -13.67 4.79
C ARG A 82 -6.78 -14.22 4.09
N ALA A 83 -6.10 -13.42 3.26
CA ALA A 83 -4.81 -13.82 2.70
C ALA A 83 -3.78 -13.98 3.82
N ARG A 84 -3.34 -15.23 4.06
CA ARG A 84 -2.34 -15.60 5.06
C ARG A 84 -1.26 -16.46 4.43
N VAL A 85 0.00 -16.10 4.66
CA VAL A 85 1.16 -16.91 4.28
C VAL A 85 2.17 -16.99 5.43
N PRO A 86 3.00 -18.05 5.51
CA PRO A 86 3.86 -18.29 6.67
C PRO A 86 4.89 -17.20 6.96
N ASP A 87 5.33 -16.47 5.94
CA ASP A 87 6.36 -15.42 6.06
C ASP A 87 5.81 -14.07 6.58
N GLY A 88 4.51 -13.97 6.82
CA GLY A 88 3.90 -12.78 7.38
C GLY A 88 3.50 -11.70 6.39
N ASN A 89 3.54 -11.94 5.07
CA ASN A 89 3.25 -10.90 4.06
C ASN A 89 2.13 -11.23 3.05
N GLY A 90 1.25 -12.19 3.40
CA GLY A 90 0.14 -12.64 2.54
C GLY A 90 -0.77 -11.50 2.07
N ALA A 91 -0.77 -11.25 0.76
CA ALA A 91 -1.48 -10.13 0.16
C ALA A 91 -2.84 -10.53 -0.42
N GLY A 92 -3.83 -9.64 -0.36
CA GLY A 92 -5.04 -9.79 -1.18
C GLY A 92 -4.68 -9.76 -2.67
N ILE A 93 -3.93 -8.72 -3.07
CA ILE A 93 -3.33 -8.60 -4.40
C ILE A 93 -1.82 -8.37 -4.25
N ARG A 94 -1.03 -9.16 -5.00
CA ARG A 94 0.38 -8.86 -5.24
C ARG A 94 0.59 -8.46 -6.70
N LEU A 95 1.03 -7.23 -6.90
CA LEU A 95 1.37 -6.70 -8.22
C LEU A 95 2.85 -6.98 -8.52
N GLU A 96 3.08 -7.75 -9.57
CA GLU A 96 4.39 -8.06 -10.15
C GLU A 96 4.57 -7.39 -11.53
N GLY A 97 3.48 -6.98 -12.18
CA GLY A 97 3.49 -6.20 -13.42
C GLY A 97 3.55 -4.68 -13.20
N GLN A 98 3.35 -3.93 -14.28
CA GLN A 98 3.34 -2.47 -14.29
C GLN A 98 1.92 -1.92 -14.40
N GLY A 99 1.52 -1.18 -13.37
CA GLY A 99 0.27 -0.45 -13.35
C GLY A 99 -0.94 -1.31 -12.97
N LEU A 100 -1.80 -0.74 -12.13
CA LEU A 100 -2.98 -1.42 -11.60
C LEU A 100 -4.03 -0.39 -11.24
N THR A 101 -5.26 -0.62 -11.68
CA THR A 101 -6.43 0.16 -11.25
C THR A 101 -7.34 -0.69 -10.37
N LEU A 102 -7.66 -0.20 -9.18
CA LEU A 102 -8.61 -0.81 -8.25
C LEU A 102 -9.82 0.12 -8.07
N GLU A 103 -11.02 -0.39 -8.27
CA GLU A 103 -12.24 0.39 -8.08
C GLU A 103 -13.28 -0.43 -7.30
N ARG A 104 -13.79 0.12 -6.18
CA ARG A 104 -14.82 -0.57 -5.38
C ARG A 104 -14.40 -1.96 -4.92
N VAL A 105 -13.11 -2.11 -4.59
CA VAL A 105 -12.52 -3.36 -4.09
C VAL A 105 -12.45 -3.30 -2.57
N ARG A 106 -12.75 -4.43 -1.92
CA ARG A 106 -12.68 -4.56 -0.47
C ARG A 106 -11.56 -5.51 -0.09
N PHE A 107 -10.75 -5.14 0.89
CA PHE A 107 -9.69 -5.97 1.46
C PHE A 107 -10.01 -6.23 2.92
N VAL A 108 -10.34 -7.49 3.26
CA VAL A 108 -10.82 -7.84 4.60
C VAL A 108 -9.87 -8.83 5.27
N ASN A 109 -9.24 -8.41 6.34
CA ASN A 109 -8.42 -9.24 7.22
C ASN A 109 -7.26 -9.97 6.50
N ASN A 110 -6.69 -9.36 5.46
CA ASN A 110 -5.46 -9.84 4.82
C ASN A 110 -4.23 -9.48 5.68
N GLN A 111 -3.08 -10.15 5.50
CA GLN A 111 -1.86 -9.64 6.16
C GLN A 111 -1.43 -8.32 5.52
N VAL A 112 -1.57 -8.23 4.19
CA VAL A 112 -1.43 -7.01 3.38
C VAL A 112 -2.61 -6.92 2.41
N GLY A 113 -3.17 -5.73 2.17
CA GLY A 113 -4.21 -5.56 1.15
C GLY A 113 -3.63 -5.64 -0.26
N LEU A 114 -2.89 -4.58 -0.63
CA LEU A 114 -2.12 -4.49 -1.87
C LEU A 114 -0.62 -4.46 -1.56
N LEU A 115 0.13 -5.37 -2.18
CA LEU A 115 1.59 -5.38 -2.16
C LEU A 115 2.13 -5.26 -3.58
N ALA A 116 2.78 -4.14 -3.88
CA ALA A 116 3.49 -3.91 -5.14
C ALA A 116 4.97 -3.65 -4.83
N GLY A 117 5.85 -4.36 -5.53
CA GLY A 117 7.28 -4.12 -5.47
C GLY A 117 7.68 -2.81 -6.16
N ALA A 118 8.98 -2.69 -6.48
CA ALA A 118 9.44 -1.68 -7.42
C ALA A 118 8.92 -2.00 -8.83
N SER A 119 8.26 -1.03 -9.45
CA SER A 119 7.80 -1.08 -10.84
C SER A 119 8.58 -0.06 -11.69
N GLY A 120 8.40 -0.10 -13.02
CA GLY A 120 9.06 0.85 -13.92
C GLY A 120 8.65 2.30 -13.66
N SER A 121 9.45 3.25 -14.16
CA SER A 121 9.28 4.70 -13.98
C SER A 121 7.99 5.26 -14.57
N ASP A 122 7.27 4.47 -15.40
CA ASP A 122 6.00 4.85 -16.00
C ASP A 122 4.78 4.17 -15.32
N ALA A 123 5.01 3.31 -14.33
CA ALA A 123 3.94 2.54 -13.69
C ALA A 123 3.02 3.43 -12.84
N GLU A 124 1.70 3.27 -12.99
CA GLU A 124 0.69 3.96 -12.19
C GLU A 124 -0.18 2.98 -11.39
N VAL A 125 -0.31 3.20 -10.09
CA VAL A 125 -1.28 2.51 -9.24
C VAL A 125 -2.39 3.49 -8.88
N ARG A 126 -3.63 3.13 -9.23
CA ARG A 126 -4.82 3.95 -8.98
C ARG A 126 -5.82 3.17 -8.15
N ILE A 127 -6.28 3.74 -7.05
CA ILE A 127 -7.21 3.12 -6.11
C ILE A 127 -8.33 4.09 -5.86
N SER A 128 -9.58 3.70 -6.12
CA SER A 128 -10.74 4.55 -5.86
C SER A 128 -11.90 3.79 -5.23
N ASN A 129 -12.55 4.42 -4.24
CA ASN A 129 -13.73 3.87 -3.58
C ASN A 129 -13.49 2.47 -2.98
N CYS A 130 -12.28 2.20 -2.48
CA CYS A 130 -11.90 0.91 -1.91
C CYS A 130 -11.95 0.93 -0.38
N SER A 131 -12.07 -0.25 0.24
CA SER A 131 -11.96 -0.41 1.70
C SER A 131 -10.85 -1.38 2.09
N PHE A 132 -10.13 -1.05 3.16
CA PHE A 132 -9.10 -1.88 3.78
C PHE A 132 -9.43 -2.04 5.27
N GLU A 133 -9.77 -3.27 5.65
CA GLU A 133 -10.46 -3.57 6.91
C GLU A 133 -9.75 -4.68 7.68
N GLY A 134 -9.15 -4.36 8.82
CA GLY A 134 -8.48 -5.37 9.66
C GLY A 134 -7.22 -6.00 9.05
N GLY A 135 -6.53 -6.83 9.85
CA GLY A 135 -5.34 -7.53 9.41
C GLY A 135 -4.03 -6.84 9.82
N GLY A 136 -3.01 -6.84 8.96
CA GLY A 136 -1.69 -6.31 9.33
C GLY A 136 -0.96 -7.16 10.38
N MET A 137 -1.21 -8.47 10.42
CA MET A 137 -0.63 -9.43 11.37
C MET A 137 0.43 -10.33 10.74
N GLY A 138 1.47 -10.66 11.52
CA GLY A 138 2.37 -11.79 11.23
C GLY A 138 3.76 -11.43 10.71
N GLY A 139 4.07 -10.14 10.51
CA GLY A 139 5.40 -9.70 10.11
C GLY A 139 6.32 -9.38 11.30
N LEU A 140 7.64 -9.50 11.10
CA LEU A 140 8.67 -8.99 12.04
C LEU A 140 8.74 -7.45 12.08
N ARG A 141 8.02 -6.78 11.18
CA ARG A 141 7.93 -5.33 11.03
C ARG A 141 6.47 -4.94 10.84
N PRO A 142 6.08 -3.69 11.14
CA PRO A 142 4.75 -3.21 10.83
C PRO A 142 4.43 -3.40 9.35
N LEU A 143 3.33 -4.08 9.06
CA LEU A 143 2.78 -4.23 7.72
C LEU A 143 1.93 -3.01 7.39
N PHE A 144 1.72 -2.76 6.10
CA PHE A 144 0.85 -1.71 5.60
C PHE A 144 -0.30 -2.33 4.80
N ALA A 145 -1.49 -1.73 4.84
CA ALA A 145 -2.61 -2.20 4.03
C ALA A 145 -2.33 -2.03 2.54
N VAL A 146 -1.73 -0.90 2.16
CA VAL A 146 -1.20 -0.64 0.82
C VAL A 146 0.30 -0.40 0.94
N SER A 147 1.10 -1.20 0.25
CA SER A 147 2.54 -1.01 0.12
C SER A 147 2.92 -1.01 -1.34
N VAL A 148 3.36 0.13 -1.86
CA VAL A 148 3.81 0.30 -3.25
C VAL A 148 5.27 0.76 -3.26
N GLY A 149 6.13 0.09 -4.05
CA GLY A 149 7.52 0.49 -4.22
C GLY A 149 7.68 1.72 -5.12
N SER A 150 8.82 1.82 -5.81
CA SER A 150 9.03 2.85 -6.84
C SER A 150 8.01 2.68 -7.97
N SER A 151 7.41 3.79 -8.38
CA SER A 151 6.44 3.87 -9.47
C SER A 151 6.26 5.35 -9.83
N ARG A 152 5.69 5.66 -10.99
CA ARG A 152 5.42 7.05 -11.37
C ARG A 152 4.38 7.71 -10.46
N LEU A 153 3.33 6.97 -10.13
CA LEU A 153 2.18 7.49 -9.40
C LEU A 153 1.56 6.41 -8.52
N LEU A 154 1.27 6.79 -7.27
CA LEU A 154 0.23 6.18 -6.45
C LEU A 154 -0.88 7.22 -6.22
N ARG A 155 -2.09 6.95 -6.70
CA ARG A 155 -3.26 7.79 -6.43
C ARG A 155 -4.32 6.97 -5.68
N ILE A 156 -4.76 7.46 -4.52
CA ILE A 156 -5.79 6.84 -3.69
C ILE A 156 -6.87 7.88 -3.40
N GLU A 157 -8.11 7.57 -3.79
CA GLU A 157 -9.24 8.48 -3.69
C GLU A 157 -10.45 7.84 -3.03
N ASN A 158 -11.16 8.64 -2.21
CA ASN A 158 -12.46 8.27 -1.62
C ASN A 158 -12.46 6.87 -0.97
N SER A 159 -11.33 6.49 -0.35
CA SER A 159 -11.12 5.14 0.19
C SER A 159 -11.01 5.16 1.71
N THR A 160 -11.33 4.03 2.33
CA THR A 160 -11.38 3.89 3.80
C THR A 160 -10.38 2.85 4.30
N PHE A 161 -9.67 3.18 5.38
CA PHE A 161 -8.73 2.30 6.06
C PHE A 161 -9.08 2.25 7.54
N PHE A 162 -9.32 1.06 8.09
CA PHE A 162 -9.57 0.90 9.52
C PHE A 162 -9.18 -0.48 10.05
N GLY A 163 -8.81 -0.53 11.33
CA GLY A 163 -8.55 -1.80 12.05
C GLY A 163 -7.27 -2.54 11.63
N ILE A 164 -6.45 -1.96 10.75
CA ILE A 164 -5.16 -2.53 10.37
C ILE A 164 -4.18 -2.37 11.55
N LYS A 165 -3.53 -3.46 11.96
CA LYS A 165 -2.66 -3.42 13.16
C LYS A 165 -1.33 -2.69 12.97
N GLY A 166 -0.90 -2.47 11.73
CA GLY A 166 0.30 -1.71 11.37
C GLY A 166 -0.06 -0.35 10.75
N GLY A 167 0.69 0.05 9.72
CA GLY A 167 0.43 1.29 8.98
C GLY A 167 -0.67 1.10 7.93
N GLN A 168 -1.14 2.19 7.34
CA GLN A 168 -2.21 2.12 6.33
C GLN A 168 -1.61 2.15 4.93
N ILE A 169 -0.80 3.16 4.64
CA ILE A 169 -0.23 3.40 3.31
C ILE A 169 1.28 3.59 3.41
N ARG A 170 2.03 2.87 2.59
CA ARG A 170 3.46 3.08 2.36
C ARG A 170 3.70 3.17 0.86
N SER A 171 4.41 4.21 0.42
CA SER A 171 4.74 4.37 -0.99
C SER A 171 6.14 4.91 -1.24
N GLY A 172 6.80 4.36 -2.26
CA GLY A 172 8.02 4.91 -2.85
C GLY A 172 7.79 5.59 -4.20
N ALA A 173 6.54 5.90 -4.56
CA ALA A 173 6.20 6.52 -5.84
C ALA A 173 6.77 7.93 -6.01
N ASP A 174 7.13 8.31 -7.23
CA ASP A 174 7.60 9.65 -7.60
C ASP A 174 6.54 10.72 -7.34
N ARG A 175 5.26 10.33 -7.37
CA ARG A 175 4.14 11.13 -6.93
C ARG A 175 3.14 10.29 -6.15
N MET A 176 2.72 10.76 -4.99
CA MET A 176 1.67 10.17 -4.18
C MET A 176 0.54 11.17 -3.98
N GLU A 177 -0.67 10.78 -4.36
CA GLU A 177 -1.89 11.59 -4.24
C GLU A 177 -2.90 10.86 -3.36
N LEU A 178 -3.23 11.44 -2.20
CA LEU A 178 -4.25 10.93 -1.29
C LEU A 178 -5.37 11.97 -1.22
N LEU A 179 -6.54 11.67 -1.78
CA LEU A 179 -7.63 12.65 -1.92
C LEU A 179 -8.93 12.11 -1.30
N GLY A 180 -9.51 12.84 -0.35
CA GLY A 180 -10.84 12.50 0.20
C GLY A 180 -10.90 11.16 0.97
N ASN A 181 -9.78 10.69 1.53
CA ASN A 181 -9.73 9.39 2.21
C ASN A 181 -10.05 9.49 3.70
N GLN A 182 -10.53 8.39 4.28
CA GLN A 182 -10.62 8.20 5.73
C GLN A 182 -9.58 7.18 6.16
N ILE A 183 -8.56 7.62 6.88
CA ILE A 183 -7.37 6.83 7.21
C ILE A 183 -7.27 6.71 8.74
N ALA A 184 -7.81 5.63 9.28
CA ALA A 184 -7.75 5.35 10.72
C ALA A 184 -6.69 4.29 11.02
N THR A 185 -5.78 4.59 11.95
CA THR A 185 -4.85 3.58 12.48
C THR A 185 -5.57 2.63 13.44
N GLY A 186 -5.04 1.41 13.59
CA GLY A 186 -5.60 0.42 14.51
C GLY A 186 -5.15 0.62 15.96
N THR A 187 -5.75 -0.18 16.85
CA THR A 187 -5.43 -0.27 18.29
C THR A 187 -4.31 -1.29 18.61
N GLY A 188 -3.65 -1.84 17.59
CA GLY A 188 -2.77 -3.02 17.70
C GLY A 188 -1.43 -2.77 18.42
N GLU A 189 -0.57 -3.80 18.47
CA GLU A 189 0.73 -3.78 19.18
C GLU A 189 1.93 -3.38 18.30
N ALA A 190 1.70 -3.08 17.01
CA ALA A 190 2.74 -2.79 16.03
C ALA A 190 2.66 -1.32 15.56
N PRO A 191 3.03 -0.34 16.42
CA PRO A 191 2.87 1.08 16.11
C PRO A 191 3.58 1.47 14.81
N ALA A 192 2.85 2.15 13.93
CA ALA A 192 3.35 2.68 12.67
C ALA A 192 2.57 3.93 12.31
N VAL A 193 3.22 4.85 11.60
CA VAL A 193 2.57 6.02 11.01
C VAL A 193 1.44 5.56 10.08
N ALA A 194 0.39 6.37 9.96
CA ALA A 194 -0.72 6.07 9.07
C ALA A 194 -0.24 6.04 7.61
N VAL A 195 0.58 7.04 7.26
CA VAL A 195 1.16 7.20 5.92
C VAL A 195 2.68 7.33 6.00
N LEU A 196 3.40 6.47 5.27
CA LEU A 196 4.84 6.54 5.09
C LEU A 196 5.16 6.87 3.63
N ALA A 197 5.55 8.13 3.37
CA ALA A 197 5.90 8.64 2.06
C ALA A 197 7.43 8.64 1.88
N MET A 198 7.93 7.82 0.95
CA MET A 198 9.37 7.58 0.77
C MET A 198 9.90 7.99 -0.61
N GLY A 199 9.02 8.34 -1.55
CA GLY A 199 9.37 8.64 -2.93
C GLY A 199 9.54 10.14 -3.20
N GLY A 200 8.77 10.65 -4.16
CA GLY A 200 8.83 12.05 -4.59
C GLY A 200 7.74 12.92 -3.99
N ASP A 201 7.00 13.61 -4.87
CA ASP A 201 5.96 14.58 -4.53
C ASP A 201 4.82 13.94 -3.74
N VAL A 202 4.30 14.65 -2.74
CA VAL A 202 3.14 14.23 -1.95
C VAL A 202 2.06 15.30 -2.00
N VAL A 203 0.88 14.90 -2.43
CA VAL A 203 -0.34 15.70 -2.38
C VAL A 203 -1.36 14.99 -1.50
N MET A 204 -1.79 15.63 -0.43
CA MET A 204 -2.87 15.14 0.43
C MET A 204 -3.94 16.22 0.55
N GLU A 205 -5.13 15.96 0.03
CA GLU A 205 -6.24 16.90 0.09
C GLU A 205 -7.51 16.26 0.66
N ASP A 206 -8.19 16.99 1.54
CA ASP A 206 -9.51 16.61 2.06
C ASP A 206 -9.54 15.24 2.77
N ASN A 207 -8.42 14.79 3.35
CA ASN A 207 -8.36 13.52 4.09
C ASN A 207 -8.69 13.70 5.56
N LEU A 208 -9.36 12.70 6.13
CA LEU A 208 -9.51 12.53 7.57
C LEU A 208 -8.52 11.47 8.06
N LEU A 209 -7.61 11.84 8.95
CA LEU A 209 -6.68 10.93 9.61
C LEU A 209 -7.09 10.78 11.07
N THR A 210 -7.29 9.54 11.51
CA THR A 210 -7.57 9.22 12.92
C THR A 210 -6.45 8.35 13.47
N ILE A 211 -5.75 8.86 14.47
CA ILE A 211 -4.69 8.13 15.17
C ILE A 211 -5.29 7.50 16.42
N GLY A 212 -5.37 6.17 16.41
CA GLY A 212 -5.84 5.41 17.56
C GLY A 212 -4.89 5.45 18.77
N PRO A 213 -5.27 4.81 19.89
CA PRO A 213 -4.56 4.91 21.17
C PRO A 213 -3.13 4.33 21.16
N ASN A 214 -2.78 3.49 20.18
CA ASN A 214 -1.41 3.04 19.99
C ASN A 214 -0.64 4.06 19.14
N SER A 215 -0.06 5.07 19.79
CA SER A 215 0.64 6.15 19.12
C SER A 215 1.83 5.65 18.27
N PRO A 216 1.99 6.16 17.04
CA PRO A 216 3.08 5.79 16.15
C PRO A 216 4.45 6.21 16.72
N ARG A 217 5.51 5.52 16.28
CA ARG A 217 6.90 5.90 16.57
C ARG A 217 7.67 6.03 15.24
N PRO A 218 8.05 7.24 14.81
CA PRO A 218 7.89 8.54 15.51
C PRO A 218 6.42 9.00 15.63
N PRO A 219 6.09 9.92 16.57
CA PRO A 219 4.72 10.36 16.83
C PRO A 219 4.21 11.30 15.74
N ALA A 220 3.80 10.71 14.61
CA ALA A 220 3.31 11.42 13.43
C ALA A 220 2.22 10.61 12.71
N ALA A 221 1.23 11.29 12.14
CA ALA A 221 0.26 10.67 11.25
C ALA A 221 0.88 10.35 9.88
N VAL A 222 1.59 11.34 9.32
CA VAL A 222 2.33 11.23 8.06
C VAL A 222 3.82 11.39 8.33
N LEU A 223 4.64 10.45 7.87
CA LEU A 223 6.09 10.60 7.83
C LEU A 223 6.54 10.69 6.37
N ALA A 224 7.14 11.82 6.01
CA ALA A 224 7.77 12.03 4.71
C ALA A 224 9.29 11.93 4.85
N THR A 225 9.91 11.04 4.07
CA THR A 225 11.37 10.84 4.01
C THR A 225 11.92 10.99 2.59
N GLY A 226 11.04 11.26 1.63
CA GLY A 226 11.36 11.36 0.21
C GLY A 226 12.08 12.65 -0.18
N GLN A 227 12.26 12.85 -1.48
CA GLN A 227 12.74 14.11 -2.06
C GLN A 227 11.68 14.60 -3.05
N GLY A 228 10.93 15.62 -2.67
CA GLY A 228 9.84 16.15 -3.47
C GLY A 228 9.10 17.25 -2.73
N THR A 229 8.11 17.82 -3.41
CA THR A 229 7.20 18.80 -2.82
C THR A 229 6.21 18.13 -1.88
N LEU A 230 5.84 18.82 -0.81
CA LEU A 230 4.84 18.36 0.15
C LEU A 230 3.70 19.38 0.16
N ILE A 231 2.52 18.95 -0.28
CA ILE A 231 1.31 19.77 -0.35
C ILE A 231 0.21 19.06 0.44
N LEU A 232 -0.14 19.61 1.60
CA LEU A 232 -1.24 19.13 2.42
C LEU A 232 -2.29 20.25 2.50
N ARG A 233 -3.51 19.99 2.05
CA ARG A 233 -4.62 20.95 2.11
C ARG A 233 -5.86 20.37 2.74
N ARG A 234 -6.52 21.12 3.62
CA ARG A 234 -7.85 20.75 4.16
C ARG A 234 -7.91 19.35 4.77
N ASN A 235 -6.79 18.85 5.28
CA ASN A 235 -6.77 17.57 5.99
C ASN A 235 -7.14 17.79 7.45
N ARG A 236 -7.78 16.80 8.07
CA ARG A 236 -8.08 16.81 9.50
C ARG A 236 -7.37 15.67 10.20
N LEU A 237 -6.64 15.97 11.26
CA LEU A 237 -6.11 15.00 12.21
C LEU A 237 -7.05 14.91 13.43
N ILE A 238 -7.43 13.70 13.80
CA ILE A 238 -8.03 13.37 15.09
C ILE A 238 -7.05 12.44 15.80
N ASN A 239 -6.61 12.81 17.00
CA ASN A 239 -5.70 12.02 17.80
C ASN A 239 -6.45 11.50 19.04
N ASP A 240 -6.81 10.22 19.00
CA ASP A 240 -7.42 9.51 20.14
C ASP A 240 -6.34 8.91 21.08
N GLY A 241 -5.06 9.23 20.83
CA GLY A 241 -3.93 8.83 21.64
C GLY A 241 -3.68 9.73 22.84
N ASN A 242 -2.75 9.30 23.70
CA ASN A 242 -2.32 10.07 24.88
C ASN A 242 -0.98 10.80 24.66
N GLN A 243 -0.48 10.82 23.43
CA GLN A 243 0.75 11.50 23.06
C GLN A 243 0.44 12.54 22.00
N ARG A 244 1.12 13.69 22.09
CA ARG A 244 1.18 14.67 21.01
C ARG A 244 1.69 14.04 19.72
N VAL A 245 0.97 14.24 18.63
CA VAL A 245 1.28 13.73 17.30
C VAL A 245 1.38 14.89 16.31
N ALA A 246 2.30 14.80 15.36
CA ALA A 246 2.32 15.72 14.22
C ALA A 246 1.41 15.22 13.09
N LEU A 247 0.64 16.10 12.43
CA LEU A 247 0.01 15.75 11.14
C LEU A 247 1.08 15.36 10.13
N LEU A 248 2.08 16.23 9.95
CA LEU A 248 3.24 15.98 9.10
C LEU A 248 4.54 15.98 9.93
N LEU A 249 5.23 14.85 9.94
CA LEU A 249 6.63 14.78 10.29
C LEU A 249 7.47 14.78 9.01
N ASP A 250 8.17 15.87 8.82
CA ASP A 250 8.93 16.14 7.62
C ASP A 250 10.42 15.89 7.84
N TRP A 251 10.92 14.79 7.31
CA TRP A 251 12.35 14.52 7.22
C TRP A 251 12.88 14.70 5.80
N THR A 252 12.10 15.35 4.95
CA THR A 252 12.58 15.88 3.68
C THR A 252 13.40 17.15 3.94
N ALA A 253 13.98 17.72 2.89
CA ALA A 253 14.60 19.05 2.96
C ALA A 253 13.70 20.14 2.35
N ALA A 254 12.43 19.81 2.06
CA ALA A 254 11.48 20.69 1.42
C ALA A 254 10.83 21.65 2.44
N GLU A 255 10.25 22.73 1.94
CA GLU A 255 9.31 23.57 2.68
C GLU A 255 7.89 23.11 2.32
N PRO A 256 7.12 22.55 3.27
CA PRO A 256 5.79 22.04 2.96
C PRO A 256 4.77 23.16 2.82
N LEU A 257 3.88 23.04 1.84
CA LEU A 257 2.68 23.87 1.74
C LEU A 257 1.56 23.25 2.58
N LEU A 258 1.17 23.94 3.66
CA LEU A 258 0.15 23.49 4.61
C LEU A 258 -0.99 24.50 4.67
N GLU A 259 -2.06 24.25 3.91
CA GLU A 259 -3.20 25.17 3.81
C GLU A 259 -4.46 24.57 4.44
N ASP A 260 -5.13 25.31 5.32
CA ASP A 260 -6.43 24.96 5.91
C ASP A 260 -6.50 23.56 6.57
N ASN A 261 -5.36 23.01 6.99
CA ASN A 261 -5.34 21.75 7.73
C ASN A 261 -5.74 21.99 9.19
N HIS A 262 -6.41 21.00 9.79
CA HIS A 262 -6.89 21.06 11.15
C HIS A 262 -6.28 19.96 12.01
N VAL A 263 -5.72 20.36 13.16
CA VAL A 263 -5.23 19.46 14.22
C VAL A 263 -5.78 19.96 15.56
N GLU A 264 -5.89 19.07 16.53
CA GLU A 264 -6.30 19.45 17.90
C GLU A 264 -5.21 20.31 18.59
N PRO A 265 -5.56 21.14 19.60
CA PRO A 265 -4.61 22.09 20.21
C PRO A 265 -3.34 21.46 20.82
N ASP A 266 -3.41 20.19 21.20
CA ASP A 266 -2.31 19.45 21.79
C ASP A 266 -1.43 18.73 20.77
N ASP A 267 -1.77 18.84 19.48
CA ASP A 267 -1.06 18.25 18.35
C ASP A 267 -0.32 19.29 17.50
N ASP A 268 0.67 18.82 16.76
CA ASP A 268 1.47 19.69 15.89
C ASP A 268 0.96 19.59 14.45
N LEU A 269 0.77 20.74 13.79
CA LEU A 269 0.49 20.71 12.36
C LEU A 269 1.69 20.17 11.56
N TRP A 270 2.89 20.55 11.97
CA TRP A 270 4.14 20.19 11.32
C TRP A 270 5.29 20.09 12.33
N SER A 271 6.22 19.18 12.07
CA SER A 271 7.45 18.99 12.85
C SER A 271 8.55 18.43 11.96
N ASP A 272 9.80 18.82 12.20
CA ASP A 272 11.02 18.25 11.60
C ASP A 272 11.85 17.44 12.61
N ARG A 273 11.34 17.29 13.84
CA ARG A 273 12.05 16.64 14.95
C ARG A 273 12.62 15.29 14.56
N GLY A 274 13.90 15.08 14.86
CA GLY A 274 14.60 13.83 14.56
C GLY A 274 15.32 13.81 13.22
N ILE A 275 15.16 14.83 12.36
CA ILE A 275 15.83 14.93 11.05
C ILE A 275 17.35 14.80 11.14
N TRP A 276 18.00 15.39 12.14
CA TRP A 276 19.45 15.28 12.38
C TRP A 276 19.95 13.84 12.60
N ARG A 277 19.21 13.03 13.38
CA ARG A 277 19.50 11.61 13.64
C ARG A 277 19.25 10.79 12.39
N HIS A 278 18.19 11.11 11.66
CA HIS A 278 17.91 10.50 10.37
C HIS A 278 19.05 10.75 9.36
N ARG A 279 19.46 12.01 9.17
CA ARG A 279 20.58 12.40 8.30
C ARG A 279 21.90 11.75 8.71
N ALA A 280 22.23 11.73 10.01
CA ALA A 280 23.42 11.07 10.52
C ALA A 280 23.39 9.54 10.26
N SER A 281 22.21 8.91 10.43
CA SER A 281 22.03 7.49 10.15
C SER A 281 22.20 7.17 8.66
N VAL A 282 21.60 7.96 7.77
CA VAL A 282 21.75 7.81 6.32
C VAL A 282 23.21 7.97 5.90
N ALA A 283 23.91 8.98 6.43
CA ALA A 283 25.34 9.18 6.15
C ALA A 283 26.19 7.98 6.63
N TYR A 284 25.92 7.47 7.84
CA TYR A 284 26.65 6.32 8.39
C TYR A 284 26.42 5.03 7.57
N TYR A 285 25.17 4.73 7.20
CA TYR A 285 24.86 3.55 6.39
C TYR A 285 25.37 3.69 4.95
N GLY A 286 25.28 4.88 4.35
CA GLY A 286 25.86 5.16 3.04
C GLY A 286 27.38 4.98 3.01
N LEU A 287 28.08 5.40 4.07
CA LEU A 287 29.51 5.14 4.24
C LEU A 287 29.79 3.64 4.34
N LYS A 288 29.02 2.91 5.16
CA LYS A 288 29.17 1.47 5.35
C LYS A 288 28.96 0.67 4.06
N ASP A 289 27.95 1.03 3.27
CA ASP A 289 27.67 0.36 2.00
C ASP A 289 28.74 0.69 0.94
N SER A 290 29.25 1.92 0.94
CA SER A 290 30.40 2.32 0.11
C SER A 290 31.67 1.53 0.47
N VAL A 291 31.95 1.33 1.76
CA VAL A 291 33.06 0.50 2.25
C VAL A 291 32.88 -0.96 1.87
N ARG A 292 31.67 -1.50 1.98
CA ARG A 292 31.34 -2.88 1.55
C ARG A 292 31.49 -3.05 0.03
N ALA A 293 31.05 -2.09 -0.76
CA ALA A 293 31.22 -2.10 -2.21
C ALA A 293 32.69 -1.96 -2.63
N PHE A 294 33.49 -1.19 -1.89
CA PHE A 294 34.95 -1.13 -2.09
C PHE A 294 35.62 -2.46 -1.73
N ALA A 295 35.30 -3.04 -0.57
CA ALA A 295 35.84 -4.34 -0.14
C ALA A 295 35.45 -5.50 -1.08
N GLY A 296 34.24 -5.47 -1.67
CA GLY A 296 33.82 -6.43 -2.68
C GLY A 296 34.59 -6.28 -4.00
N ARG A 297 34.95 -5.04 -4.40
CA ARG A 297 35.76 -4.77 -5.59
C ARG A 297 37.22 -5.17 -5.42
N THR A 298 37.81 -4.96 -4.25
CA THR A 298 39.19 -5.40 -3.97
C THR A 298 39.32 -6.92 -3.87
N LYS A 299 38.34 -7.64 -3.32
CA LYS A 299 38.32 -9.11 -3.37
C LYS A 299 38.28 -9.66 -4.80
N ARG A 300 37.46 -9.07 -5.66
CA ARG A 300 37.40 -9.41 -7.09
C ARG A 300 38.71 -9.14 -7.86
N TRP A 301 39.51 -8.17 -7.40
CA TRP A 301 40.80 -7.83 -8.00
C TRP A 301 41.96 -8.69 -7.47
N LEU A 302 41.83 -9.22 -6.25
CA LEU A 302 42.83 -10.08 -5.59
C LEU A 302 42.58 -11.59 -5.75
N GLY A 303 41.50 -12.01 -6.41
CA GLY A 303 41.23 -13.43 -6.67
C GLY A 303 40.93 -14.27 -5.42
N LEU A 304 40.29 -13.68 -4.41
CA LEU A 304 39.76 -14.36 -3.21
C LEU A 304 38.23 -14.35 -3.17
#